data_AF-A0A930R2W2-F1
#
_entry.id   AF-A0A930R2W2-F1
#
_cell.length_a   1.000
_cell.length_b   1.000
_cell.length_c   1.000
_cell.angle_alpha   90.00
_cell.angle_beta   90.00
_cell.angle_gamma   90.00
#
_symmetry.space_group_name_H-M   'P 1'
#
loop_
_entity.id
_entity.type
_entity.pdbx_description
1 polymer ?
#
loop_
_entity_poly.entity_id
_entity_poly.type
_entity_poly.pdbx_seq_one_letter_code
_entity_poly.pdbx_strand_id
1 'polypeptide(L)'
;MKVRILRELQAAEYQSAPLTDFRASLASEVHDAIAALNKERFEVRAHLSTVEKYAEPAALDALDIGSSEEIIAHLAPLIPAVRDDESARRLDVILYRMMHARAAHETPAYERSVKMVQGIAARLESKKTIPDVKAQENMLAEIRTPAFWKNADLPQIDRIRRDLRGLMQYLRAEIRTKEINITDEIISEQVGARLTKSTELEGYRERANRYVKENEGHPLLTKLRNNIPLSPEEWAALEHIFWNEIGTVDEYNNMIQRETDADPPASLGTFVRSLTGLSAEAARAAFSEFLDTALYNEEQMTLIHNIMEWVMRNGTMDVTELGNAQNFGGASIVEVFHGNTKTLQAIARVLRGIKTNAAPTAA
;
A
#
# COMPACT_ATOMS: atom_id res chain seq x y z
N MET A 1 15.37 -9.83 -16.07
CA MET A 1 14.99 -8.89 -17.16
C MET A 1 15.76 -9.17 -18.45
N LYS A 2 17.10 -9.16 -18.45
CA LYS A 2 17.91 -9.48 -19.64
C LYS A 2 17.51 -10.79 -20.34
N VAL A 3 17.32 -11.87 -19.58
CA VAL A 3 16.84 -13.18 -20.09
C VAL A 3 15.49 -13.07 -20.80
N ARG A 4 14.55 -12.29 -20.27
CA ARG A 4 13.24 -12.09 -20.90
C ARG A 4 13.38 -11.32 -22.22
N ILE A 5 14.23 -10.30 -22.26
CA ILE A 5 14.53 -9.55 -23.49
C ILE A 5 15.19 -10.46 -24.54
N LEU A 6 16.14 -11.31 -24.14
CA LEU A 6 16.80 -12.28 -25.03
C LEU A 6 15.80 -13.21 -25.71
N ARG A 7 14.79 -13.68 -24.96
CA ARG A 7 13.71 -14.52 -25.49
C ARG A 7 12.86 -13.77 -26.51
N GLU A 8 12.37 -12.58 -26.18
CA GLU A 8 11.52 -11.79 -27.10
C GLU A 8 12.25 -11.45 -28.41
N LEU A 9 13.55 -11.15 -28.33
CA LEU A 9 14.40 -10.86 -29.49
C LEU A 9 14.64 -12.05 -30.42
N GLN A 10 14.15 -13.25 -30.11
CA GLN A 10 14.22 -14.41 -31.02
C GLN A 10 13.11 -14.39 -32.08
N ALA A 11 12.06 -13.60 -31.89
CA ALA A 11 11.00 -13.50 -32.88
C ALA A 11 11.54 -12.98 -34.22
N ALA A 12 10.90 -13.41 -35.32
CA ALA A 12 11.31 -13.04 -36.68
C ALA A 12 11.36 -11.52 -36.91
N GLU A 13 10.50 -10.78 -36.21
CA GLU A 13 10.38 -9.32 -36.28
C GLU A 13 11.64 -8.59 -35.79
N TYR A 14 12.48 -9.25 -34.99
CA TYR A 14 13.69 -8.68 -34.38
C TYR A 14 15.00 -9.17 -35.00
N GLN A 15 14.96 -9.89 -36.13
CA GLN A 15 16.14 -10.45 -36.82
C GLN A 15 16.89 -9.44 -37.72
N SER A 16 16.81 -8.15 -37.41
CA SER A 16 17.63 -7.15 -38.09
C SER A 16 19.08 -7.22 -37.56
N ALA A 17 20.06 -6.88 -38.40
CA ALA A 17 21.48 -6.86 -38.00
C ALA A 17 21.74 -6.12 -36.66
N PRO A 18 21.26 -4.88 -36.44
CA PRO A 18 21.55 -4.16 -35.19
C PRO A 18 20.91 -4.80 -33.95
N LEU A 19 19.76 -5.45 -34.09
CA LEU A 19 19.08 -6.13 -32.98
C LEU A 19 19.69 -7.51 -32.69
N THR A 20 20.20 -8.18 -33.72
CA THR A 20 20.93 -9.44 -33.58
C THR A 20 22.25 -9.21 -32.83
N ASP A 21 22.99 -8.16 -33.18
CA ASP A 21 24.21 -7.76 -32.47
C ASP A 21 23.91 -7.38 -31.02
N PHE A 22 22.81 -6.65 -30.79
CA PHE A 22 22.38 -6.30 -29.44
C PHE A 22 22.01 -7.55 -28.62
N ARG A 23 21.28 -8.51 -29.20
CA ARG A 23 20.96 -9.79 -28.58
C ARG A 23 22.24 -10.56 -28.22
N ALA A 24 23.21 -10.64 -29.12
CA ALA A 24 24.48 -11.31 -28.88
C ALA A 24 25.25 -10.65 -27.72
N SER A 25 25.26 -9.31 -27.64
CA SER A 25 25.89 -8.59 -26.53
C SER A 25 25.22 -8.90 -25.19
N LEU A 26 23.88 -8.93 -25.14
CA LEU A 26 23.14 -9.28 -23.93
C LEU A 26 23.36 -10.75 -23.53
N ALA A 27 23.47 -11.65 -24.51
CA ALA A 27 23.71 -13.07 -24.26
C ALA A 27 25.10 -13.28 -23.66
N SER A 28 26.12 -12.61 -24.20
CA SER A 28 27.47 -12.61 -23.63
C SER A 28 27.47 -12.10 -22.19
N GLU A 29 26.80 -10.98 -21.90
CA GLU A 29 26.74 -10.44 -20.54
C GLU A 29 26.06 -11.41 -19.53
N VAL A 30 25.02 -12.14 -19.97
CA VAL A 30 24.34 -13.14 -19.14
C VAL A 30 25.22 -14.37 -18.94
N HIS A 31 25.84 -14.86 -20.02
CA HIS A 31 26.80 -15.96 -19.98
C HIS A 31 27.94 -15.67 -19.02
N ASP A 32 28.59 -14.51 -19.15
CA ASP A 32 29.75 -14.14 -18.33
C ASP A 32 29.36 -14.03 -16.85
N ALA A 33 28.15 -13.54 -16.55
CA ALA A 33 27.63 -13.50 -15.18
C ALA A 33 27.39 -14.89 -14.58
N ILE A 34 26.91 -15.85 -15.39
CA ILE A 34 26.70 -17.25 -14.97
C ILE A 34 28.05 -17.97 -14.81
N ALA A 35 28.96 -17.80 -15.77
CA ALA A 35 30.28 -18.40 -15.76
C ALA A 35 31.15 -17.92 -14.59
N ALA A 36 30.94 -16.68 -14.13
CA ALA A 36 31.62 -16.10 -12.97
C ALA A 36 31.12 -16.62 -11.60
N LEU A 37 30.05 -17.42 -11.55
CA LEU A 37 29.53 -17.96 -10.30
C LEU A 37 30.52 -18.97 -9.67
N ASN A 38 30.82 -18.79 -8.38
CA ASN A 38 31.68 -19.72 -7.66
C ASN A 38 30.93 -21.05 -7.40
N LYS A 39 31.30 -22.09 -8.15
CA LYS A 39 30.73 -23.45 -8.06
C LYS A 39 30.94 -24.13 -6.71
N GLU A 40 31.85 -23.66 -5.87
CA GLU A 40 32.10 -24.23 -4.54
C GLU A 40 31.12 -23.70 -3.48
N ARG A 41 30.46 -22.57 -3.74
CA ARG A 41 29.49 -21.97 -2.81
C ARG A 41 28.27 -22.88 -2.66
N PHE A 42 27.84 -23.14 -1.43
CA PHE A 42 26.75 -24.07 -1.12
C PHE A 42 25.46 -23.77 -1.92
N GLU A 43 25.04 -22.51 -1.99
CA GLU A 43 23.87 -22.06 -2.75
C GLU A 43 24.00 -22.35 -4.26
N VAL A 44 25.21 -22.21 -4.82
CA VAL A 44 25.48 -22.49 -6.24
C VAL A 44 25.52 -23.99 -6.50
N ARG A 45 26.06 -24.78 -5.56
CA ARG A 45 26.08 -26.25 -5.64
C ARG A 45 24.69 -26.86 -5.68
N ALA A 46 23.72 -26.28 -4.98
CA ALA A 46 22.32 -26.71 -5.03
C ALA A 46 21.71 -26.58 -6.44
N HIS A 47 22.24 -25.67 -7.27
CA HIS A 47 21.79 -25.42 -8.64
C HIS A 47 22.87 -25.74 -9.69
N LEU A 48 23.85 -26.59 -9.37
CA LEU A 48 25.03 -26.83 -10.21
C LEU A 48 24.67 -27.33 -11.63
N SER A 49 23.69 -28.22 -11.73
CA SER A 49 23.22 -28.74 -13.03
C SER A 49 22.71 -27.64 -13.95
N THR A 50 21.98 -26.66 -13.39
CA THR A 50 21.45 -25.51 -14.13
C THR A 50 22.58 -24.53 -14.48
N VAL A 51 23.56 -24.32 -13.57
CA VAL A 51 24.74 -23.49 -13.85
C VAL A 51 25.57 -24.07 -14.99
N GLU A 52 25.84 -25.37 -14.99
CA GLU A 52 26.62 -26.03 -16.04
C GLU A 52 25.90 -26.01 -17.39
N LYS A 53 24.59 -26.26 -17.40
CA LYS A 53 23.75 -26.18 -18.60
C LYS A 53 23.82 -24.81 -19.27
N TYR A 54 23.71 -23.72 -18.51
CA TYR A 54 23.68 -22.35 -19.06
C TYR A 54 25.04 -21.63 -19.06
N ALA A 55 26.11 -22.31 -18.61
CA ALA A 55 27.48 -21.84 -18.78
C ALA A 55 28.02 -22.09 -20.19
N GLU A 56 27.34 -22.89 -21.02
CA GLU A 56 27.66 -23.01 -22.44
C GLU A 56 26.99 -21.87 -23.23
N PRO A 57 27.73 -21.10 -24.05
CA PRO A 57 27.15 -20.01 -24.84
C PRO A 57 25.98 -20.46 -25.72
N ALA A 58 26.07 -21.66 -26.29
CA ALA A 58 25.04 -22.24 -27.16
C ALA A 58 23.69 -22.44 -26.46
N ALA A 59 23.68 -22.59 -25.12
CA ALA A 59 22.44 -22.75 -24.36
C ALA A 59 21.60 -21.45 -24.32
N LEU A 60 22.18 -20.30 -24.66
CA LEU A 60 21.49 -19.01 -24.75
C LEU A 60 21.06 -18.66 -26.19
N ASP A 61 21.40 -19.48 -27.19
CA ASP A 61 21.03 -19.22 -28.58
C ASP A 61 19.53 -19.38 -28.84
N ALA A 62 18.88 -20.34 -28.18
CA ALA A 62 17.45 -20.61 -28.28
C ALA A 62 16.84 -20.86 -26.90
N LEU A 63 16.25 -19.81 -26.32
CA LEU A 63 15.57 -19.83 -25.04
C LEU A 63 14.07 -20.03 -25.24
N ASP A 64 13.51 -21.10 -24.69
CA ASP A 64 12.07 -21.27 -24.55
C ASP A 64 11.56 -20.65 -23.23
N ILE A 65 10.24 -20.70 -23.00
CA ILE A 65 9.63 -20.15 -21.78
C ILE A 65 10.16 -20.91 -20.55
N GLY A 66 10.27 -22.24 -20.64
CA GLY A 66 10.75 -23.08 -19.54
C GLY A 66 12.19 -22.75 -19.14
N SER A 67 13.11 -22.71 -20.11
CA SER A 67 14.52 -22.37 -19.88
C SER A 67 14.70 -20.96 -19.35
N SER A 68 13.90 -20.01 -19.85
CA SER A 68 13.93 -18.63 -19.37
C SER A 68 13.56 -18.54 -17.89
N GLU A 69 12.48 -19.21 -17.48
CA GLU A 69 12.05 -19.23 -16.08
C GLU A 69 13.01 -20.05 -15.20
N GLU A 70 13.63 -21.11 -15.73
CA GLU A 70 14.68 -21.86 -15.02
C GLU A 70 15.87 -20.96 -14.67
N ILE A 71 16.39 -20.18 -15.63
CA ILE A 71 17.47 -19.21 -15.40
C ILE A 71 17.03 -18.13 -14.41
N ILE A 72 15.81 -17.60 -14.53
CA ILE A 72 15.31 -16.52 -13.68
C ILE A 72 15.10 -16.99 -12.24
N ALA A 73 14.54 -18.18 -12.03
CA ALA A 73 14.24 -18.69 -10.70
C ALA A 73 15.48 -19.20 -9.97
N HIS A 74 16.39 -19.89 -10.67
CA HIS A 74 17.50 -20.59 -10.03
C HIS A 74 18.83 -19.84 -10.13
N LEU A 75 19.11 -19.14 -11.25
CA LEU A 75 20.41 -18.50 -11.46
C LEU A 75 20.41 -17.02 -11.09
N ALA A 76 19.34 -16.27 -11.38
CA ALA A 76 19.29 -14.85 -11.09
C ALA A 76 19.51 -14.49 -9.61
N PRO A 77 19.01 -15.24 -8.61
CA PRO A 77 19.26 -14.96 -7.19
C PRO A 77 20.72 -15.18 -6.76
N LEU A 78 21.46 -16.02 -7.49
CA LEU A 78 22.85 -16.38 -7.17
C LEU A 78 23.84 -15.31 -7.64
N ILE A 79 23.44 -14.49 -8.62
CA ILE A 79 24.29 -13.42 -9.15
C ILE A 79 24.50 -12.36 -8.07
N PRO A 80 25.75 -12.10 -7.66
CA PRO A 80 26.02 -11.13 -6.61
C PRO A 80 25.59 -9.72 -7.08
N ALA A 81 24.99 -8.97 -6.17
CA ALA A 81 24.66 -7.58 -6.44
C ALA A 81 25.96 -6.77 -6.65
N VAL A 82 26.08 -6.12 -7.81
CA VAL A 82 27.19 -5.20 -8.08
C VAL A 82 27.15 -4.08 -7.05
N ARG A 83 28.26 -3.88 -6.32
CA ARG A 83 28.43 -2.81 -5.32
C ARG A 83 28.65 -1.48 -6.03
N ASP A 84 27.59 -0.94 -6.62
CA ASP A 84 27.58 0.33 -7.34
C ASP A 84 26.44 1.23 -6.82
N ASP A 85 26.37 2.46 -7.34
CA ASP A 85 25.33 3.44 -7.05
C ASP A 85 23.94 2.80 -7.15
N GLU A 86 23.20 2.85 -6.03
CA GLU A 86 21.83 2.34 -5.97
C GLU A 86 20.90 3.05 -6.96
N SER A 87 21.09 4.35 -7.15
CA SER A 87 20.30 5.17 -8.08
C SER A 87 20.55 4.74 -9.53
N ALA A 88 21.81 4.42 -9.87
CA ALA A 88 22.17 3.87 -11.18
C ALA A 88 21.57 2.48 -11.41
N ARG A 89 21.55 1.62 -10.38
CA ARG A 89 20.91 0.29 -10.45
C ARG A 89 19.39 0.39 -10.62
N ARG A 90 18.73 1.31 -9.90
CA ARG A 90 17.30 1.56 -10.06
C ARG A 90 16.98 2.05 -11.48
N LEU A 91 17.82 2.92 -12.04
CA LEU A 91 17.71 3.36 -13.43
C LEU A 91 17.81 2.15 -14.39
N ASP A 92 18.84 1.31 -14.28
CA ASP A 92 18.97 0.13 -15.14
C ASP A 92 17.71 -0.73 -15.14
N VAL A 93 17.12 -0.97 -13.95
CA VAL A 93 15.89 -1.77 -13.83
C VAL A 93 14.73 -1.12 -14.58
N ILE A 94 14.57 0.20 -14.50
CA ILE A 94 13.52 0.94 -15.23
C ILE A 94 13.74 0.80 -16.74
N LEU A 95 14.97 1.00 -17.22
CA LEU A 95 15.30 0.96 -18.65
C LEU A 95 15.18 -0.46 -19.23
N TYR A 96 15.62 -1.49 -18.50
CA TYR A 96 15.43 -2.88 -18.93
C TYR A 96 13.95 -3.30 -18.93
N ARG A 97 13.15 -2.82 -17.96
CA ARG A 97 11.69 -3.04 -17.99
C ARG A 97 11.04 -2.35 -19.19
N MET A 98 11.51 -1.15 -19.54
CA MET A 98 11.03 -0.41 -20.71
C MET A 98 11.38 -1.13 -22.02
N MET A 99 12.61 -1.64 -22.15
CA MET A 99 13.03 -2.46 -23.29
C MET A 99 12.17 -3.72 -23.42
N HIS A 100 11.94 -4.42 -22.32
CA HIS A 100 11.07 -5.60 -22.31
C HIS A 100 9.64 -5.24 -22.73
N ALA A 101 9.05 -4.17 -22.16
CA ALA A 101 7.71 -3.72 -22.51
C ALA A 101 7.59 -3.34 -23.98
N ARG A 102 8.65 -2.76 -24.57
CA ARG A 102 8.70 -2.45 -26.00
C ARG A 102 8.71 -3.71 -26.85
N ALA A 103 9.54 -4.70 -26.47
CA ALA A 103 9.66 -5.97 -27.18
C ALA A 103 8.39 -6.84 -27.07
N ALA A 104 7.73 -6.82 -25.92
CA ALA A 104 6.48 -7.55 -25.65
C ALA A 104 5.21 -6.78 -26.08
N HIS A 105 5.35 -5.62 -26.74
CA HIS A 105 4.24 -4.74 -27.15
C HIS A 105 3.30 -4.29 -26.02
N GLU A 106 3.81 -4.19 -24.78
CA GLU A 106 3.07 -3.71 -23.60
C GLU A 106 3.05 -2.17 -23.52
N THR A 107 2.17 -1.53 -24.31
CA THR A 107 2.10 -0.06 -24.41
C THR A 107 1.92 0.67 -23.07
N PRO A 108 1.07 0.23 -22.11
CA PRO A 108 0.88 0.99 -20.87
C PRO A 108 2.08 0.91 -19.92
N ALA A 109 2.84 -0.19 -19.96
CA ALA A 109 4.06 -0.35 -19.16
C ALA A 109 5.21 0.48 -19.76
N TYR A 110 5.30 0.53 -21.08
CA TYR A 110 6.25 1.36 -21.81
C TYR A 110 6.02 2.85 -21.52
N GLU A 111 4.81 3.37 -21.68
CA GLU A 111 4.50 4.78 -21.44
C GLU A 111 4.77 5.23 -20.00
N ARG A 112 4.49 4.38 -19.00
CA ARG A 112 4.84 4.64 -17.60
C ARG A 112 6.34 4.78 -17.41
N SER A 113 7.12 3.92 -18.06
CA SER A 113 8.58 3.96 -18.01
C SER A 113 9.14 5.21 -18.70
N VAL A 114 8.57 5.61 -19.84
CA VAL A 114 8.93 6.86 -20.52
C VAL A 114 8.72 8.07 -19.61
N LYS A 115 7.56 8.18 -18.93
CA LYS A 115 7.29 9.29 -17.99
C LYS A 115 8.31 9.32 -16.84
N MET A 116 8.71 8.16 -16.31
CA MET A 116 9.73 8.08 -15.26
C MET A 116 11.10 8.57 -15.76
N VAL A 117 11.55 8.12 -16.94
CA VAL A 117 12.83 8.53 -17.53
C VAL A 117 12.83 10.03 -17.87
N GLN A 118 11.73 10.55 -18.40
CA GLN A 118 11.56 11.99 -18.65
C GLN A 118 11.63 12.81 -17.36
N GLY A 119 11.04 12.31 -16.26
CA GLY A 119 11.14 12.95 -14.94
C GLY A 119 12.59 12.97 -14.40
N ILE A 120 13.34 11.89 -14.62
CA ILE A 120 14.77 11.81 -14.26
C ILE A 120 15.58 12.84 -15.07
N ALA A 121 15.37 12.90 -16.39
CA ALA A 121 16.05 13.86 -17.25
C ALA A 121 15.74 15.32 -16.87
N ALA A 122 14.48 15.65 -16.57
CA ALA A 122 14.11 16.99 -16.11
C ALA A 122 14.81 17.40 -14.80
N ARG A 123 15.01 16.45 -13.88
CA ARG A 123 15.76 16.68 -12.63
C ARG A 123 17.26 16.82 -12.85
N LEU A 124 17.81 16.18 -13.87
CA LEU A 124 19.21 16.36 -14.26
C LEU A 124 19.42 17.73 -14.92
N GLU A 125 18.52 18.13 -15.82
CA GLU A 125 18.58 19.45 -16.48
C GLU A 125 18.54 20.63 -15.49
N SER A 126 17.81 20.52 -14.38
CA SER A 126 17.82 21.55 -13.33
C SER A 126 19.21 21.73 -12.68
N LYS A 127 20.11 20.75 -12.86
CA LYS A 127 21.50 20.76 -12.41
C LYS A 127 22.50 21.01 -13.56
N LYS A 128 22.09 21.71 -14.63
CA LYS A 128 22.94 22.09 -15.79
C LYS A 128 24.22 22.86 -15.46
N THR A 129 24.38 23.34 -14.22
CA THR A 129 25.62 23.94 -13.72
C THR A 129 26.76 22.93 -13.64
N ILE A 130 26.46 21.62 -13.54
CA ILE A 130 27.46 20.55 -13.48
C ILE A 130 28.02 20.27 -14.89
N PRO A 131 29.36 20.27 -15.09
CA PRO A 131 29.97 20.07 -16.40
C PRO A 131 29.55 18.78 -17.12
N ASP A 132 29.50 17.65 -16.40
CA ASP A 132 29.12 16.35 -16.99
C ASP A 132 27.66 16.32 -17.45
N VAL A 133 26.77 16.98 -16.71
CA VAL A 133 25.35 17.12 -17.08
C VAL A 133 25.22 17.99 -18.32
N LYS A 134 25.98 19.10 -18.38
CA LYS A 134 26.01 19.99 -19.53
C LYS A 134 26.57 19.31 -20.78
N ALA A 135 27.58 18.45 -20.64
CA ALA A 135 28.12 17.67 -21.76
C ALA A 135 27.08 16.75 -22.41
N GLN A 136 26.07 16.32 -21.64
CA GLN A 136 24.99 15.43 -22.08
C GLN A 136 23.66 16.17 -22.36
N GLU A 137 23.68 17.50 -22.52
CA GLU A 137 22.48 18.33 -22.74
C GLU A 137 21.66 17.90 -23.96
N ASN A 138 22.33 17.55 -25.07
CA ASN A 138 21.67 17.09 -26.29
C ASN A 138 20.87 15.79 -26.07
N MET A 139 21.44 14.83 -25.32
CA MET A 139 20.76 13.58 -24.98
C MET A 139 19.57 13.84 -24.05
N LEU A 140 19.70 14.74 -23.07
CA LEU A 140 18.61 15.10 -22.17
C LEU A 140 17.45 15.75 -22.94
N ALA A 141 17.75 16.62 -23.91
CA ALA A 141 16.76 17.20 -24.81
C ALA A 141 16.07 16.15 -25.70
N GLU A 142 16.82 15.17 -26.20
CA GLU A 142 16.29 14.03 -26.98
C GLU A 142 15.30 13.20 -26.14
N ILE A 143 15.67 12.86 -24.90
CA ILE A 143 14.81 12.14 -23.94
C ILE A 143 13.50 12.88 -23.66
N ARG A 144 13.52 14.22 -23.65
CA ARG A 144 12.30 15.01 -23.41
C ARG A 144 11.36 15.05 -24.62
N THR A 145 11.83 14.71 -25.80
CA THR A 145 11.04 14.80 -27.03
C THR A 145 10.09 13.60 -27.14
N PRO A 146 8.75 13.77 -27.09
CA PRO A 146 7.82 12.64 -27.15
C PRO A 146 7.90 11.83 -28.45
N ALA A 147 8.31 12.48 -29.55
CA ALA A 147 8.47 11.82 -30.85
C ALA A 147 9.60 10.77 -30.85
N PHE A 148 10.66 10.97 -30.05
CA PHE A 148 11.74 9.99 -29.91
C PHE A 148 11.20 8.65 -29.41
N TRP A 149 10.42 8.67 -28.32
CA TRP A 149 9.90 7.46 -27.68
C TRP A 149 8.89 6.68 -28.53
N LYS A 150 8.27 7.30 -29.54
CA LYS A 150 7.39 6.59 -30.47
C LYS A 150 8.16 5.65 -31.41
N ASN A 151 9.38 6.03 -31.78
CA ASN A 151 10.19 5.34 -32.76
C ASN A 151 11.50 4.77 -32.17
N ALA A 152 11.66 4.82 -30.85
CA ALA A 152 12.90 4.38 -30.20
C ALA A 152 13.08 2.87 -30.34
N ASP A 153 14.25 2.48 -30.84
CA ASP A 153 14.70 1.10 -30.94
C ASP A 153 15.41 0.65 -29.65
N LEU A 154 15.45 -0.66 -29.40
CA LEU A 154 16.08 -1.23 -28.20
C LEU A 154 17.55 -0.79 -27.99
N PRO A 155 18.40 -0.73 -29.03
CA PRO A 155 19.77 -0.24 -28.87
C PRO A 155 19.85 1.24 -28.49
N GLN A 156 18.92 2.08 -28.98
CA GLN A 156 18.85 3.49 -28.62
C GLN A 156 18.46 3.67 -27.14
N ILE A 157 17.55 2.83 -26.66
CA ILE A 157 17.18 2.78 -25.24
C ILE A 157 18.40 2.33 -24.39
N ASP A 158 19.22 1.39 -24.87
CA ASP A 158 20.41 0.93 -24.14
C ASP A 158 21.52 2.00 -24.11
N ARG A 159 21.67 2.77 -25.20
CA ARG A 159 22.55 3.94 -25.23
C ARG A 159 22.15 4.93 -24.13
N ILE A 160 20.87 5.32 -24.08
CA ILE A 160 20.34 6.22 -23.04
C ILE A 160 20.59 5.68 -21.64
N ARG A 161 20.41 4.37 -21.42
CA ARG A 161 20.70 3.74 -20.13
C ARG A 161 22.17 3.93 -19.71
N ARG A 162 23.12 3.67 -20.62
CA ARG A 162 24.57 3.81 -20.35
C ARG A 162 24.94 5.26 -20.05
N ASP A 163 24.43 6.19 -20.82
CA ASP A 163 24.76 7.61 -20.71
C ASP A 163 24.15 8.25 -19.45
N LEU A 164 22.88 7.95 -19.14
CA LEU A 164 22.23 8.41 -17.92
C LEU A 164 22.84 7.80 -16.65
N ARG A 165 23.43 6.59 -16.74
CA ARG A 165 24.02 5.90 -15.58
C ARG A 165 25.02 6.77 -14.84
N GLY A 166 25.94 7.39 -15.57
CA GLY A 166 26.99 8.26 -15.00
C GLY A 166 26.44 9.54 -14.38
N LEU A 167 25.26 9.99 -14.83
CA LEU A 167 24.61 11.20 -14.31
C LEU A 167 23.78 10.94 -13.05
N MET A 168 23.40 9.69 -12.77
CA MET A 168 22.55 9.35 -11.62
C MET A 168 23.17 9.75 -10.26
N GLN A 169 24.49 9.80 -10.17
CA GLN A 169 25.20 10.24 -8.96
C GLN A 169 24.82 11.67 -8.55
N TYR A 170 24.48 12.53 -9.51
CA TYR A 170 24.11 13.93 -9.28
C TYR A 170 22.67 14.12 -8.78
N LEU A 171 21.84 13.08 -8.88
CA LEU A 171 20.47 13.05 -8.37
C LEU A 171 20.36 12.51 -6.95
N ARG A 172 21.46 12.00 -6.38
CA ARG A 172 21.50 11.69 -4.96
C ARG A 172 21.08 12.95 -4.21
N ALA A 173 20.08 12.81 -3.36
CA ALA A 173 19.83 13.84 -2.36
C ALA A 173 21.16 14.00 -1.62
N GLU A 174 21.70 15.22 -1.59
CA GLU A 174 22.67 15.55 -0.55
C GLU A 174 22.02 15.07 0.74
N ILE A 175 22.63 14.09 1.39
CA ILE A 175 22.35 13.83 2.79
C ILE A 175 22.80 15.13 3.43
N ARG A 176 21.87 16.08 3.59
CA ARG A 176 22.10 17.25 4.42
C ARG A 176 22.25 16.68 5.81
N THR A 177 23.49 16.42 6.21
CA THR A 177 23.85 16.26 7.60
C THR A 177 23.37 17.54 8.26
N LYS A 178 22.20 17.48 8.89
CA LYS A 178 21.83 18.50 9.85
C LYS A 178 22.81 18.29 10.99
N GLU A 179 23.83 19.12 11.09
CA GLU A 179 24.48 19.33 12.38
C GLU A 179 23.43 19.95 13.29
N ILE A 180 22.72 19.09 14.02
CA ILE A 180 21.87 19.52 15.11
C ILE A 180 22.84 19.77 16.25
N ASN A 181 23.25 21.03 16.42
CA ASN A 181 23.82 21.46 17.69
C ASN A 181 22.68 21.41 18.71
N ILE A 182 22.51 20.26 19.34
CA ILE A 182 21.65 20.11 20.50
C ILE A 182 22.47 20.65 21.66
N THR A 183 22.24 21.91 22.01
CA THR A 183 22.58 22.39 23.34
C THR A 183 21.54 21.78 24.28
N ASP A 184 21.99 20.91 25.18
CA ASP A 184 21.15 20.36 26.25
C ASP A 184 20.78 21.49 27.22
N GLU A 185 19.76 22.27 26.85
CA GLU A 185 19.11 23.22 27.74
C GLU A 185 17.91 22.51 28.36
N ILE A 186 17.95 22.32 29.68
CA ILE A 186 16.83 21.73 30.41
C ILE A 186 15.70 22.77 30.44
N ILE A 187 14.75 22.64 29.51
CA ILE A 187 13.61 23.55 29.36
C ILE A 187 12.64 23.40 30.56
N SER A 188 12.54 22.20 31.14
CA SER A 188 11.80 21.94 32.36
C SER A 188 12.27 20.66 33.06
N GLU A 189 12.21 20.66 34.39
CA GLU A 189 12.43 19.48 35.23
C GLU A 189 11.20 19.29 36.10
N GLN A 190 10.53 18.13 35.98
CA GLN A 190 9.40 17.76 36.84
C GLN A 190 9.62 16.35 37.40
N VAL A 191 9.82 16.28 38.71
CA VAL A 191 9.96 15.01 39.42
C VAL A 191 8.57 14.38 39.61
N GLY A 192 8.38 13.17 39.11
CA GLY A 192 7.14 12.40 39.27
C GLY A 192 6.20 12.37 38.05
N ALA A 193 6.55 13.04 36.94
CA ALA A 193 5.80 12.93 35.69
C ALA A 193 6.08 11.58 35.00
N ARG A 194 5.04 10.88 34.56
CA ARG A 194 5.19 9.66 33.75
C ARG A 194 5.75 10.02 32.37
N LEU A 195 6.89 9.44 32.00
CA LEU A 195 7.41 9.48 30.63
C LEU A 195 6.45 8.69 29.72
N THR A 196 5.59 9.39 28.98
CA THR A 196 4.79 8.79 27.89
C THR A 196 5.54 8.96 26.57
N LYS A 197 5.41 7.99 25.65
CA LYS A 197 6.04 8.09 24.32
C LYS A 197 5.52 9.33 23.59
N SER A 198 6.41 10.09 22.94
CA SER A 198 6.01 11.20 22.06
C SER A 198 5.12 10.66 20.93
N THR A 199 3.90 11.21 20.84
CA THR A 199 2.84 10.86 19.87
C THR A 199 2.81 11.82 18.68
N GLU A 200 3.79 12.73 18.56
CA GLU A 200 3.76 13.84 17.59
C GLU A 200 3.71 13.41 16.12
N LEU A 201 4.14 12.18 15.80
CA LEU A 201 4.13 11.62 14.44
C LEU A 201 2.96 10.65 14.18
N GLU A 202 2.15 10.34 15.20
CA GLU A 202 1.06 9.37 15.07
C GLU A 202 -0.22 10.05 14.62
N GLY A 203 -0.99 9.40 13.74
CA GLY A 203 -2.25 9.95 13.28
C GLY A 203 -3.29 10.02 14.40
N TYR A 204 -4.26 10.95 14.30
CA TYR A 204 -5.33 11.13 15.31
C TYR A 204 -6.03 9.81 15.67
N ARG A 205 -6.39 8.99 14.66
CA ARG A 205 -7.03 7.68 14.85
C ARG A 205 -6.19 6.72 15.69
N GLU A 206 -4.87 6.71 15.49
CA GLU A 206 -3.97 5.83 16.23
C GLU A 206 -3.84 6.26 17.69
N ARG A 207 -3.77 7.56 17.94
CA ARG A 207 -3.78 8.14 19.29
C ARG A 207 -5.08 7.84 20.02
N ALA A 208 -6.22 8.04 19.35
CA ALA A 208 -7.54 7.72 19.88
C ALA A 208 -7.71 6.22 20.19
N ASN A 209 -7.30 5.34 19.26
CA ASN A 209 -7.37 3.89 19.45
C ASN A 209 -6.50 3.43 20.64
N ARG A 210 -5.30 4.00 20.79
CA ARG A 210 -4.46 3.73 21.96
C ARG A 210 -5.13 4.17 23.24
N TYR A 211 -5.62 5.40 23.30
CA TYR A 211 -6.29 5.92 24.49
C TYR A 211 -7.44 5.00 24.91
N VAL A 212 -8.27 4.58 23.95
CA VAL A 212 -9.37 3.64 24.19
C VAL A 212 -8.88 2.30 24.76
N LYS A 213 -7.83 1.72 24.18
CA LYS A 213 -7.27 0.43 24.63
C LYS A 213 -6.60 0.50 26.00
N GLU A 214 -5.90 1.59 26.28
CA GLU A 214 -5.23 1.80 27.57
C GLU A 214 -6.24 2.14 28.68
N ASN A 215 -7.41 2.66 28.33
CA ASN A 215 -8.44 3.12 29.26
C ASN A 215 -9.77 2.35 29.11
N GLU A 216 -9.74 1.06 28.77
CA GLU A 216 -10.97 0.25 28.60
C GLU A 216 -11.89 0.28 29.83
N GLY A 217 -11.33 0.43 31.03
CA GLY A 217 -12.08 0.55 32.29
C GLY A 217 -12.65 1.95 32.58
N HIS A 218 -12.45 2.93 31.69
CA HIS A 218 -12.96 4.29 31.90
C HIS A 218 -14.50 4.29 31.91
N PRO A 219 -15.17 4.97 32.87
CA PRO A 219 -16.63 4.94 33.00
C PRO A 219 -17.38 5.36 31.73
N LEU A 220 -16.89 6.41 31.06
CA LEU A 220 -17.51 6.93 29.82
C LEU A 220 -17.42 5.92 28.66
N LEU A 221 -16.26 5.28 28.49
CA LEU A 221 -16.05 4.27 27.44
C LEU A 221 -16.87 3.01 27.72
N THR A 222 -16.93 2.60 28.99
CA THR A 222 -17.74 1.45 29.44
C THR A 222 -19.23 1.67 29.18
N LYS A 223 -19.76 2.87 29.47
CA LYS A 223 -21.15 3.23 29.17
C LYS A 223 -21.43 3.19 27.67
N LEU A 224 -20.56 3.79 26.85
CA LEU A 224 -20.70 3.76 25.39
C LEU A 224 -20.67 2.33 24.82
N ARG A 225 -19.76 1.48 25.31
CA ARG A 225 -19.64 0.07 24.93
C ARG A 225 -20.86 -0.75 25.34
N ASN A 226 -21.49 -0.42 26.47
CA ASN A 226 -22.69 -1.09 26.97
C ASN A 226 -24.00 -0.49 26.45
N ASN A 227 -23.95 0.34 25.40
CA ASN A 227 -25.10 1.02 24.82
C ASN A 227 -25.90 1.92 25.78
N ILE A 228 -25.27 2.43 26.84
CA ILE A 228 -25.89 3.34 27.80
C ILE A 228 -25.64 4.77 27.34
N PRO A 229 -26.68 5.62 27.20
CA PRO A 229 -26.50 7.02 26.79
C PRO A 229 -25.75 7.80 27.88
N LEU A 230 -24.88 8.72 27.45
CA LEU A 230 -24.14 9.63 28.33
C LEU A 230 -24.99 10.85 28.67
N SER A 231 -24.82 11.39 29.88
CA SER A 231 -25.39 12.69 30.27
C SER A 231 -24.67 13.85 29.58
N PRO A 232 -25.23 15.08 29.56
CA PRO A 232 -24.56 16.24 28.97
C PRO A 232 -23.19 16.56 29.59
N GLU A 233 -23.05 16.37 30.91
CA GLU A 233 -21.77 16.56 31.62
C GLU A 233 -20.75 15.49 31.22
N GLU A 234 -21.21 14.25 31.03
CA GLU A 234 -20.39 13.12 30.58
C GLU A 234 -19.94 13.28 29.12
N TRP A 235 -20.79 13.86 28.27
CA TRP A 235 -20.40 14.25 26.92
C TRP A 235 -19.30 15.30 26.96
N ALA A 236 -19.48 16.40 27.71
CA ALA A 236 -18.47 17.44 27.82
C ALA A 236 -17.12 16.91 28.34
N ALA A 237 -17.13 15.91 29.23
CA ALA A 237 -15.91 15.24 29.68
C ALA A 237 -15.25 14.38 28.58
N LEU A 238 -16.04 13.60 27.82
CA LEU A 238 -15.53 12.81 26.70
C LEU A 238 -14.92 13.71 25.61
N GLU A 239 -15.64 14.79 25.30
CA GLU A 239 -15.26 15.86 24.41
C GLU A 239 -13.93 16.50 24.82
N HIS A 240 -13.78 16.84 26.10
CA HIS A 240 -12.54 17.40 26.63
C HIS A 240 -11.33 16.47 26.39
N ILE A 241 -11.49 15.17 26.65
CA ILE A 241 -10.45 14.16 26.43
C ILE A 241 -10.05 14.11 24.94
N PHE A 242 -11.03 13.99 24.04
CA PHE A 242 -10.76 13.78 22.62
C PHE A 242 -10.29 15.04 21.87
N TRP A 243 -10.54 16.23 22.43
CA TRP A 243 -10.20 17.52 21.80
C TRP A 243 -9.11 18.33 22.50
N ASN A 244 -8.68 17.93 23.70
CA ASN A 244 -7.57 18.59 24.40
C ASN A 244 -6.44 17.62 24.78
N GLU A 245 -6.75 16.35 25.08
CA GLU A 245 -5.71 15.38 25.48
C GLU A 245 -5.20 14.54 24.30
N ILE A 246 -6.10 14.07 23.43
CA ILE A 246 -5.75 13.16 22.32
C ILE A 246 -5.32 13.91 21.05
N GLY A 247 -5.88 15.09 20.81
CA GLY A 247 -5.70 15.89 19.61
C GLY A 247 -6.72 17.02 19.57
N THR A 248 -6.92 17.67 18.44
CA THR A 248 -7.88 18.80 18.31
C THR A 248 -9.13 18.44 17.53
N VAL A 249 -10.18 19.26 17.65
CA VAL A 249 -11.41 19.16 16.84
C VAL A 249 -11.09 19.21 15.34
N ASP A 250 -10.15 20.07 14.93
CA ASP A 250 -9.77 20.21 13.52
C ASP A 250 -9.07 18.96 12.98
N GLU A 251 -8.20 18.33 13.77
CA GLU A 251 -7.58 17.06 13.40
C GLU A 251 -8.61 15.95 13.22
N TYR A 252 -9.59 15.87 14.13
CA TYR A 252 -10.71 14.93 14.04
C TYR A 252 -11.54 15.15 12.77
N ASN A 253 -11.96 16.39 12.51
CA ASN A 253 -12.78 16.73 11.34
C ASN A 253 -12.04 16.43 10.02
N ASN A 254 -10.76 16.78 9.95
CA ASN A 254 -9.91 16.48 8.79
C ASN A 254 -9.74 14.98 8.56
N MET A 255 -9.65 14.18 9.64
CA MET A 255 -9.57 12.73 9.55
C MET A 255 -10.90 12.14 9.02
N ILE A 256 -12.03 12.50 9.62
CA ILE A 256 -13.35 11.99 9.20
C ILE A 256 -13.67 12.38 7.75
N GLN A 257 -13.34 13.60 7.32
CA GLN A 257 -13.56 14.05 5.95
C GLN A 257 -12.74 13.26 4.91
N ARG A 258 -11.59 12.71 5.30
CA ARG A 258 -10.76 11.85 4.43
C ARG A 258 -11.22 10.40 4.44
N GLU A 259 -11.75 9.92 5.57
CA GLU A 259 -12.19 8.52 5.74
C GLU A 259 -13.61 8.28 5.22
N THR A 260 -14.46 9.32 5.21
CA THR A 260 -15.86 9.21 4.81
C THR A 260 -16.27 10.36 3.90
N ASP A 261 -16.97 10.04 2.81
CA ASP A 261 -17.68 11.02 1.97
C ASP A 261 -19.01 11.48 2.62
N ALA A 262 -19.19 11.26 3.92
CA ALA A 262 -20.43 11.50 4.65
C ALA A 262 -20.51 12.95 5.14
N ASP A 263 -21.61 13.63 4.78
CA ASP A 263 -22.00 14.95 5.28
C ASP A 263 -23.38 14.84 5.98
N PRO A 264 -23.49 15.10 7.30
CA PRO A 264 -22.48 15.59 8.24
C PRO A 264 -21.51 14.51 8.75
N PRO A 265 -20.33 14.89 9.28
CA PRO A 265 -19.36 13.97 9.86
C PRO A 265 -19.97 13.14 11.01
N ALA A 266 -19.48 11.91 11.16
CA ALA A 266 -19.91 11.02 12.23
C ALA A 266 -19.76 11.68 13.61
N SER A 267 -20.73 11.46 14.51
CA SER A 267 -20.66 11.98 15.88
C SER A 267 -19.45 11.40 16.62
N LEU A 268 -18.89 12.15 17.58
CA LEU A 268 -17.78 11.69 18.41
C LEU A 268 -18.07 10.32 19.04
N GLY A 269 -19.28 10.09 19.57
CA GLY A 269 -19.64 8.80 20.13
C GLY A 269 -19.72 7.66 19.12
N THR A 270 -20.13 7.92 17.88
CA THR A 270 -20.07 6.94 16.78
C THR A 270 -18.61 6.56 16.50
N PHE A 271 -17.71 7.55 16.46
CA PHE A 271 -16.29 7.32 16.30
C PHE A 271 -15.71 6.50 17.46
N VAL A 272 -15.98 6.87 18.71
CA VAL A 272 -15.52 6.10 19.89
C VAL A 272 -16.05 4.67 19.86
N ARG A 273 -17.28 4.45 19.42
CA ARG A 273 -17.84 3.11 19.22
C ARG A 273 -17.20 2.32 18.10
N SER A 274 -16.73 2.98 17.04
CA SER A 274 -15.92 2.32 16.00
C SER A 274 -14.57 1.82 16.52
N LEU A 275 -14.08 2.35 17.65
CA LEU A 275 -12.84 1.93 18.30
C LEU A 275 -13.08 0.91 19.41
N THR A 276 -14.14 1.08 20.21
CA THR A 276 -14.47 0.23 21.37
C THR A 276 -15.28 -1.01 21.02
N GLY A 277 -16.06 -0.96 19.93
CA GLY A 277 -17.10 -1.94 19.64
C GLY A 277 -18.30 -1.85 20.60
N LEU A 278 -19.24 -2.78 20.44
CA LEU A 278 -20.38 -2.94 21.35
C LEU A 278 -20.22 -4.21 22.18
N SER A 279 -20.58 -4.18 23.47
CA SER A 279 -20.53 -5.38 24.31
C SER A 279 -21.55 -6.42 23.86
N ALA A 280 -21.18 -7.70 24.00
CA ALA A 280 -22.04 -8.82 23.66
C ALA A 280 -23.35 -8.82 24.47
N GLU A 281 -23.29 -8.38 25.72
CA GLU A 281 -24.44 -8.24 26.61
C GLU A 281 -25.40 -7.17 26.10
N ALA A 282 -24.88 -5.99 25.72
CA ALA A 282 -25.70 -4.91 25.18
C ALA A 282 -26.31 -5.29 23.82
N ALA A 283 -25.54 -5.96 22.94
CA ALA A 283 -26.06 -6.47 21.68
C ALA A 283 -27.19 -7.49 21.90
N ARG A 284 -26.98 -8.48 22.80
CA ARG A 284 -28.01 -9.49 23.13
C ARG A 284 -29.26 -8.85 23.73
N ALA A 285 -29.10 -7.89 24.64
CA ALA A 285 -30.23 -7.18 25.23
C ALA A 285 -31.04 -6.44 24.15
N ALA A 286 -30.35 -5.71 23.26
CA ALA A 286 -30.98 -4.94 22.19
C ALA A 286 -31.72 -5.81 21.15
N PHE A 287 -31.20 -7.00 20.85
CA PHE A 287 -31.77 -7.91 19.84
C PHE A 287 -32.56 -9.09 20.44
N SER A 288 -32.79 -9.12 21.76
CA SER A 288 -33.40 -10.25 22.47
C SER A 288 -34.75 -10.70 21.90
N GLU A 289 -35.59 -9.76 21.45
CA GLU A 289 -36.89 -10.04 20.82
C GLU A 289 -36.77 -10.89 19.55
N PHE A 290 -35.66 -10.78 18.81
CA PHE A 290 -35.44 -11.50 17.54
C PHE A 290 -34.75 -12.86 17.70
N LEU A 291 -34.40 -13.23 18.94
CA LEU A 291 -33.74 -14.50 19.25
C LEU A 291 -34.72 -15.55 19.78
N ASP A 292 -36.03 -15.28 19.72
CA ASP A 292 -37.07 -16.21 20.14
C ASP A 292 -37.29 -17.30 19.08
N THR A 293 -36.89 -18.53 19.42
CA THR A 293 -37.04 -19.73 18.58
C THR A 293 -38.50 -20.10 18.26
N ALA A 294 -39.48 -19.56 19.01
CA ALA A 294 -40.90 -19.78 18.73
C ALA A 294 -41.43 -18.84 17.64
N LEU A 295 -40.76 -17.70 17.39
CA LEU A 295 -41.19 -16.66 16.46
C LEU A 295 -40.35 -16.63 15.17
N TYR A 296 -39.08 -17.02 15.24
CA TYR A 296 -38.13 -16.92 14.13
C TYR A 296 -37.49 -18.28 13.79
N ASN A 297 -37.23 -18.50 12.50
CA ASN A 297 -36.57 -19.71 12.02
C ASN A 297 -35.03 -19.63 12.15
N GLU A 298 -34.33 -20.74 11.93
CA GLU A 298 -32.88 -20.84 12.08
C GLU A 298 -32.10 -19.88 11.16
N GLU A 299 -32.56 -19.73 9.91
CA GLU A 299 -31.94 -18.81 8.94
C GLU A 299 -32.07 -17.34 9.39
N GLN A 300 -33.23 -16.95 9.89
CA GLN A 300 -33.50 -15.60 10.42
C GLN A 300 -32.66 -15.31 11.67
N MET A 301 -32.59 -16.25 12.62
CA MET A 301 -31.78 -16.08 13.83
C MET A 301 -30.28 -16.00 13.49
N THR A 302 -29.81 -16.80 12.53
CA THR A 302 -28.41 -16.74 12.05
C THR A 302 -28.10 -15.36 11.46
N LEU A 303 -29.02 -14.79 10.68
CA LEU A 303 -28.84 -13.45 10.14
C LEU A 303 -28.81 -12.38 11.25
N ILE A 304 -29.67 -12.50 12.27
CA ILE A 304 -29.64 -11.62 13.45
C ILE A 304 -28.30 -11.74 14.19
N HIS A 305 -27.76 -12.95 14.36
CA HIS A 305 -26.44 -13.13 14.95
C HIS A 305 -25.34 -12.46 14.14
N ASN A 306 -25.39 -12.52 12.80
CA ASN A 306 -24.43 -11.82 11.94
C ASN A 306 -24.54 -10.29 12.10
N ILE A 307 -25.75 -9.75 12.19
CA ILE A 307 -25.98 -8.33 12.49
C ILE A 307 -25.40 -7.96 13.87
N MET A 308 -25.63 -8.79 14.88
CA MET A 308 -25.06 -8.60 16.22
C MET A 308 -23.54 -8.62 16.18
N GLU A 309 -22.91 -9.56 15.48
CA GLU A 309 -21.44 -9.62 15.33
C GLU A 309 -20.88 -8.38 14.64
N TRP A 310 -21.55 -7.92 13.59
CA TRP A 310 -21.18 -6.69 12.90
C TRP A 310 -21.20 -5.50 13.88
N VAL A 311 -22.27 -5.34 14.66
CA VAL A 311 -22.40 -4.24 15.62
C VAL A 311 -21.43 -4.39 16.79
N MET A 312 -21.14 -5.62 17.24
CA MET A 312 -20.12 -5.86 18.27
C MET A 312 -18.73 -5.43 17.81
N ARG A 313 -18.38 -5.64 16.53
CA ARG A 313 -17.09 -5.25 15.97
C ARG A 313 -16.98 -3.76 15.65
N ASN A 314 -18.01 -3.19 15.02
CA ASN A 314 -17.97 -1.84 14.47
C ASN A 314 -18.68 -0.79 15.36
N GLY A 315 -19.33 -1.22 16.43
CA GLY A 315 -20.01 -0.39 17.42
C GLY A 315 -21.40 0.13 17.02
N THR A 316 -21.59 0.57 15.76
CA THR A 316 -22.87 1.09 15.26
C THR A 316 -23.03 0.80 13.78
N MET A 317 -24.23 0.39 13.33
CA MET A 317 -24.53 0.08 11.92
C MET A 317 -25.46 1.11 11.31
N ASP A 318 -25.20 1.51 10.07
CA ASP A 318 -26.20 2.24 9.30
C ASP A 318 -27.27 1.29 8.76
N VAL A 319 -28.51 1.77 8.67
CA VAL A 319 -29.64 0.96 8.19
C VAL A 319 -29.46 0.61 6.71
N THR A 320 -28.74 1.44 5.94
CA THR A 320 -28.42 1.15 4.53
C THR A 320 -27.57 -0.11 4.38
N GLU A 321 -26.70 -0.42 5.35
CA GLU A 321 -25.84 -1.61 5.32
C GLU A 321 -26.62 -2.92 5.42
N LEU A 322 -27.86 -2.89 5.95
CA LEU A 322 -28.76 -4.05 5.94
C LEU A 322 -29.16 -4.47 4.51
N GLY A 323 -29.18 -3.54 3.57
CA GLY A 323 -29.51 -3.81 2.16
C GLY A 323 -28.36 -4.43 1.37
N ASN A 324 -27.13 -4.39 1.89
CA ASN A 324 -25.96 -4.92 1.22
C ASN A 324 -25.71 -6.37 1.64
N ALA A 325 -26.18 -7.31 0.81
CA ALA A 325 -26.06 -8.75 1.07
C ALA A 325 -24.60 -9.22 1.26
N GLN A 326 -23.60 -8.51 0.70
CA GLN A 326 -22.19 -8.88 0.87
C GLN A 326 -21.72 -8.79 2.33
N ASN A 327 -22.32 -7.92 3.13
CA ASN A 327 -22.00 -7.76 4.55
C ASN A 327 -22.39 -8.98 5.39
N PHE A 328 -23.28 -9.84 4.87
CA PHE A 328 -23.86 -10.99 5.58
C PHE A 328 -23.70 -12.30 4.80
N GLY A 329 -22.62 -12.43 4.03
CA GLY A 329 -22.31 -13.68 3.31
C GLY A 329 -23.19 -13.94 2.09
N GLY A 330 -23.80 -12.90 1.51
CA GLY A 330 -24.63 -12.98 0.31
C GLY A 330 -26.13 -13.16 0.56
N ALA A 331 -26.56 -13.29 1.81
CA ALA A 331 -27.97 -13.41 2.16
C ALA A 331 -28.66 -12.03 2.17
N SER A 332 -29.73 -11.89 1.38
CA SER A 332 -30.57 -10.69 1.38
C SER A 332 -31.51 -10.71 2.58
N ILE A 333 -31.45 -9.67 3.43
CA ILE A 333 -32.35 -9.56 4.59
C ILE A 333 -33.84 -9.54 4.19
N VAL A 334 -34.15 -9.01 3.01
CA VAL A 334 -35.53 -8.96 2.50
C VAL A 334 -36.03 -10.36 2.15
N GLU A 335 -35.16 -11.22 1.62
CA GLU A 335 -35.49 -12.60 1.25
C GLU A 335 -35.63 -13.47 2.50
N VAL A 336 -34.67 -13.39 3.43
CA VAL A 336 -34.65 -14.18 4.68
C VAL A 336 -35.86 -13.89 5.57
N PHE A 337 -36.36 -12.65 5.58
CA PHE A 337 -37.58 -12.29 6.29
C PHE A 337 -38.84 -12.34 5.41
N HIS A 338 -38.76 -12.89 4.19
CA HIS A 338 -39.88 -13.07 3.27
C HIS A 338 -40.69 -11.77 3.03
N GLY A 339 -40.01 -10.63 2.98
CA GLY A 339 -40.65 -9.31 2.84
C GLY A 339 -41.46 -8.83 4.05
N ASN A 340 -41.28 -9.42 5.24
CA ASN A 340 -41.92 -8.98 6.47
C ASN A 340 -41.39 -7.60 6.92
N THR A 341 -41.97 -6.57 6.35
CA THR A 341 -41.64 -5.16 6.57
C THR A 341 -41.76 -4.73 8.03
N LYS A 342 -42.64 -5.36 8.84
CA LYS A 342 -42.77 -5.03 10.25
C LYS A 342 -41.52 -5.41 11.04
N THR A 343 -41.02 -6.63 10.84
CA THR A 343 -39.80 -7.11 11.50
C THR A 343 -38.58 -6.33 11.03
N LEU A 344 -38.45 -6.08 9.71
CA LEU A 344 -37.36 -5.27 9.16
C LEU A 344 -37.34 -3.86 9.75
N GLN A 345 -38.51 -3.22 9.90
CA GLN A 345 -38.63 -1.92 10.55
C GLN A 345 -38.27 -1.96 12.04
N ALA A 346 -38.59 -3.07 12.73
CA ALA A 346 -38.23 -3.27 14.13
C ALA A 346 -36.70 -3.41 14.30
N ILE A 347 -36.04 -4.22 13.48
CA ILE A 347 -34.58 -4.36 13.43
C ILE A 347 -33.92 -3.00 13.15
N ALA A 348 -34.41 -2.27 12.14
CA ALA A 348 -33.90 -0.94 11.81
C ALA A 348 -34.16 0.09 12.93
N ARG A 349 -35.20 -0.09 13.75
CA ARG A 349 -35.47 0.73 14.94
C ARG A 349 -34.45 0.44 16.03
N VAL A 350 -34.11 -0.82 16.27
CA VAL A 350 -33.06 -1.21 17.23
C VAL A 350 -31.71 -0.64 16.82
N LEU A 351 -31.31 -0.77 15.56
CA LEU A 351 -30.05 -0.20 15.05
C LEU A 351 -30.00 1.32 15.19
N ARG A 352 -31.09 2.01 14.84
CA ARG A 352 -31.20 3.45 15.07
C ARG A 352 -31.11 3.80 16.55
N GLY A 353 -31.78 3.06 17.43
CA GLY A 353 -31.69 3.26 18.88
C GLY A 353 -30.25 3.12 19.40
N ILE A 354 -29.52 2.11 18.94
CA ILE A 354 -28.10 1.95 19.23
C ILE A 354 -27.34 3.19 18.73
N LYS A 355 -27.49 3.60 17.47
CA LYS A 355 -26.81 4.77 16.90
C LYS A 355 -27.12 6.06 17.68
N THR A 356 -28.38 6.28 18.05
CA THR A 356 -28.82 7.46 18.82
C THR A 356 -28.23 7.49 20.24
N ASN A 357 -28.08 6.33 20.90
CA ASN A 357 -27.42 6.26 22.20
C ASN A 357 -25.91 6.62 22.15
N ALA A 358 -25.32 6.73 20.95
CA ALA A 358 -23.95 7.22 20.72
C ALA A 358 -23.90 8.71 20.33
N ALA A 359 -25.02 9.42 20.41
CA ALA A 359 -25.09 10.84 20.10
C ALA A 359 -25.52 11.63 21.36
N PRO A 360 -25.15 12.92 21.45
CA PRO A 360 -25.72 13.80 22.46
C PRO A 360 -27.24 13.82 22.28
N THR A 361 -27.97 13.63 23.38
CA THR A 361 -29.41 13.86 23.37
C THR A 361 -29.63 15.34 23.10
N ALA A 362 -30.26 15.68 21.97
CA ALA A 362 -30.63 17.07 21.70
C ALA A 362 -31.49 17.57 22.87
N ALA A 363 -31.07 18.68 23.49
CA ALA A 363 -31.79 19.35 24.56
C ALA A 363 -33.08 20.00 24.04
#